data_AF-A0AAV3Q6Q4-F1
#
_entry.id   AF-A0AAV3Q6Q4-F1
#
_cell.length_a   1.000
_cell.length_b   1.000
_cell.length_c   1.000
_cell.angle_alpha   90.00
_cell.angle_beta   90.00
_cell.angle_gamma   90.00
#
_symmetry.space_group_name_H-M   'P 1'
#
loop_
_entity.id
_entity.type
_entity.pdbx_description
1 polymer ?
#
loop_
_entity_poly.entity_id
_entity_poly.type
_entity_poly.pdbx_seq_one_letter_code
_entity_poly.pdbx_strand_id
1 'polypeptide(L)'
;MIISEEQGRFVTNSDIHNNILLAQELTQALDRKIKDNNLMINIDMSKAFDKLSWNFLDIFTQKFGFQVGWIDMIRRCISNSWFSVIINGESQGYFHSGKGVRQGDSISPSLFIIAEEYFIRGLKHVFNQTPS
;
A
#
# COMPACT_ATOMS: atom_id res chain seq x y z
N MET A 1 8.55 3.41 15.17
CA MET A 1 7.21 3.62 14.56
C MET A 1 7.12 2.73 13.34
N ILE A 2 6.01 2.01 13.15
CA ILE A 2 5.85 1.10 11.99
C ILE A 2 5.68 1.91 10.70
N ILE A 3 4.93 3.01 10.75
CA ILE A 3 4.68 3.93 9.64
C ILE A 3 5.65 5.11 9.73
N SER A 4 6.16 5.60 8.59
CA SER A 4 7.04 6.76 8.53
C SER A 4 6.26 8.07 8.44
N GLU A 5 6.85 9.19 8.86
CA GLU A 5 6.18 10.50 8.88
C GLU A 5 5.82 11.00 7.48
N GLU A 6 6.54 10.51 6.46
CA GLU A 6 6.31 10.84 5.05
C GLU A 6 5.04 10.20 4.47
N GLN A 7 4.44 9.22 5.16
CA GLN A 7 3.09 8.70 4.82
C GLN A 7 2.00 9.67 5.30
N GLY A 8 1.93 10.85 4.67
CA GLY A 8 1.01 11.95 4.97
C GLY A 8 -0.46 11.71 4.62
N ARG A 9 -0.97 10.47 4.76
CA ARG A 9 -2.38 10.14 4.47
C ARG A 9 -3.16 9.63 5.69
N PHE A 10 -2.49 9.16 6.75
CA PHE A 10 -3.16 8.57 7.92
C PHE A 10 -2.47 8.80 9.27
N VAL A 11 -1.35 9.54 9.32
CA VAL A 11 -0.85 10.11 10.57
C VAL A 11 -1.75 11.31 10.89
N THR A 12 -2.17 11.45 12.14
CA THR A 12 -3.31 12.23 12.67
C THR A 12 -3.35 13.75 12.37
N ASN A 13 -2.58 14.27 11.39
CA ASN A 13 -2.57 15.66 10.91
C ASN A 13 -2.40 15.77 9.37
N SER A 14 -2.91 14.78 8.62
CA SER A 14 -2.82 14.75 7.16
C SER A 14 -3.91 15.62 6.51
N ASP A 15 -3.73 16.95 6.54
CA ASP A 15 -4.59 17.88 5.80
C ASP A 15 -4.32 17.75 4.28
N ILE A 16 -5.38 17.68 3.47
CA ILE A 16 -5.29 17.66 2.01
C ILE A 16 -4.51 18.88 1.48
N HIS A 17 -4.58 20.01 2.20
CA HIS A 17 -3.81 21.21 1.89
C HIS A 17 -2.30 21.00 2.00
N ASN A 18 -1.84 20.22 3.00
CA ASN A 18 -0.41 19.92 3.16
C ASN A 18 0.10 19.06 1.99
N ASN A 19 -0.68 18.07 1.56
CA ASN A 19 -0.32 17.22 0.41
C ASN A 19 -0.25 18.03 -0.90
N ILE A 20 -1.15 18.99 -1.09
CA ILE A 20 -1.10 19.91 -2.25
C ILE A 20 0.15 20.77 -2.19
N LEU A 21 0.48 21.35 -1.03
CA LEU A 21 1.66 22.18 -0.85
C LEU A 21 2.95 21.39 -1.14
N LEU A 22 3.08 20.18 -0.58
CA LEU A 22 4.22 19.31 -0.84
C LEU A 22 4.36 18.97 -2.33
N ALA A 23 3.26 18.69 -3.03
CA ALA A 23 3.30 18.43 -4.47
C ALA A 23 3.77 19.66 -5.28
N GLN A 24 3.34 20.86 -4.88
CA GLN A 24 3.80 22.11 -5.49
C GLN A 24 5.30 22.34 -5.26
N GLU A 25 5.78 22.11 -4.03
CA GLU A 25 7.21 22.23 -3.69
C GLU A 25 8.07 21.24 -4.48
N LEU A 26 7.64 19.98 -4.59
CA LEU A 26 8.33 18.96 -5.39
C LEU A 26 8.40 19.34 -6.87
N THR A 27 7.30 19.87 -7.42
CA THR A 27 7.27 20.32 -8.82
C THR A 27 8.23 21.49 -9.05
N GLN A 28 8.23 22.48 -8.15
CA GLN A 28 9.18 23.59 -8.23
C GLN A 28 10.63 23.12 -8.08
N ALA A 29 10.90 22.11 -7.26
CA ALA A 29 12.23 21.55 -7.10
C ALA A 29 12.73 20.87 -8.38
N LEU A 30 11.84 20.24 -9.16
CA LEU A 30 12.17 19.68 -10.47
C LEU A 30 12.51 20.76 -11.50
N ASP A 31 11.78 21.88 -11.51
CA ASP A 31 11.98 22.97 -12.46
C ASP A 31 13.26 23.79 -12.19
N ARG A 32 13.83 23.67 -11.00
CA ARG A 32 15.11 24.32 -10.66
C ARG A 32 16.25 23.63 -11.42
N LYS A 33 17.02 24.44 -12.17
CA LYS A 33 18.29 24.00 -12.74
C LYS A 33 19.27 23.65 -11.63
N ILE A 34 19.45 22.37 -11.38
CA ILE A 34 20.55 21.85 -10.56
C ILE A 34 21.70 21.38 -11.46
N LYS A 35 22.85 21.12 -10.83
CA LYS A 35 24.08 20.73 -11.53
C LYS A 35 23.99 19.34 -12.17
N ASP A 36 23.17 18.47 -11.58
CA ASP A 36 22.88 17.10 -12.02
C ASP A 36 21.45 16.99 -12.56
N ASN A 37 21.01 15.82 -13.01
CA ASN A 37 19.62 15.64 -13.46
C ASN A 37 18.68 15.38 -12.27
N ASN A 38 17.54 16.07 -12.25
CA ASN A 38 16.46 15.78 -11.30
C ASN A 38 15.40 14.88 -11.93
N LEU A 39 14.86 13.93 -11.15
CA LEU A 39 13.79 13.02 -11.57
C LEU A 39 12.76 12.91 -10.44
N MET A 40 11.47 13.00 -10.80
CA MET A 40 10.37 12.63 -9.92
C MET A 40 9.71 11.35 -10.43
N ILE A 41 9.47 10.42 -9.51
CA ILE A 41 8.77 9.17 -9.76
C ILE A 41 7.45 9.22 -9.02
N ASN A 42 6.35 9.15 -9.76
CA ASN A 42 5.02 8.98 -9.19
C ASN A 42 4.57 7.53 -9.40
N ILE A 43 4.21 6.84 -8.32
CA ILE A 43 3.78 5.43 -8.34
C ILE A 43 2.30 5.37 -7.97
N ASP A 44 1.46 5.02 -8.94
CA ASP A 44 0.04 4.78 -8.72
C ASP A 44 -0.28 3.28 -8.67
N MET A 45 -0.96 2.84 -7.61
CA MET A 45 -1.34 1.45 -7.40
C MET A 45 -2.79 1.20 -7.84
N SER A 46 -2.97 0.83 -9.11
CA SER A 46 -4.30 0.50 -9.64
C SER A 46 -4.98 -0.64 -8.85
N LYS A 47 -6.22 -0.41 -8.39
CA LYS A 47 -7.01 -1.38 -7.61
C LYS A 47 -6.21 -1.98 -6.44
N ALA A 48 -5.57 -1.11 -5.67
CA ALA A 48 -4.59 -1.49 -4.67
C ALA A 48 -5.11 -2.53 -3.65
N PHE A 49 -6.37 -2.39 -3.22
CA PHE A 49 -7.01 -3.35 -2.33
C PHE A 49 -7.26 -4.71 -3.01
N ASP A 50 -7.72 -4.74 -4.26
CA ASP A 50 -8.04 -5.99 -4.96
C ASP A 50 -6.79 -6.76 -5.42
N LYS A 51 -5.66 -6.06 -5.59
CA LYS A 51 -4.44 -6.63 -6.16
C LYS A 51 -3.36 -6.99 -5.15
N LEU A 52 -3.54 -6.65 -3.86
CA LEU A 52 -2.53 -6.93 -2.84
C LEU A 52 -2.21 -8.43 -2.76
N SER A 53 -0.97 -8.82 -3.03
CA SER A 53 -0.56 -10.23 -2.98
C SER A 53 -0.54 -10.75 -1.54
N TRP A 54 -1.18 -11.88 -1.29
CA TRP A 54 -1.14 -12.52 0.04
C TRP A 54 0.25 -13.03 0.41
N ASN A 55 1.03 -13.50 -0.57
CA ASN A 55 2.42 -13.87 -0.32
C ASN A 55 3.25 -12.66 0.10
N PHE A 56 3.00 -11.50 -0.51
CA PHE A 56 3.64 -10.25 -0.09
C PHE A 56 3.22 -9.87 1.34
N LEU A 57 1.94 -10.07 1.67
CA LEU A 57 1.42 -9.86 3.03
C LEU A 57 2.10 -10.74 4.07
N ASP A 58 2.21 -12.04 3.78
CA ASP A 58 2.89 -13.00 4.63
C ASP A 58 4.37 -12.60 4.84
N ILE A 59 5.06 -12.15 3.78
CA ILE A 59 6.45 -11.71 3.87
C ILE A 59 6.60 -10.44 4.70
N PHE A 60 5.82 -9.38 4.44
CA PHE A 60 6.03 -8.11 5.14
C PHE A 60 5.63 -8.22 6.61
N THR A 61 4.56 -8.93 6.95
CA THR A 61 4.12 -9.10 8.35
C THR A 61 5.18 -9.84 9.16
N GLN A 62 5.80 -10.88 8.59
CA GLN A 62 6.96 -11.54 9.19
C GLN A 62 8.14 -10.59 9.38
N LYS A 63 8.46 -9.78 8.36
CA LYS A 63 9.59 -8.83 8.41
C LYS A 63 9.38 -7.69 9.41
N PHE A 64 8.14 -7.28 9.66
CA PHE A 64 7.80 -6.35 10.73
C PHE A 64 7.75 -6.99 12.13
N GLY A 65 7.94 -8.30 12.24
CA GLY A 65 8.00 -9.00 13.53
C GLY A 65 6.64 -9.37 14.11
N PHE A 66 5.60 -9.51 13.27
CA PHE A 66 4.28 -9.95 13.75
C PHE A 66 4.39 -11.40 14.24
N GLN A 67 3.72 -11.70 15.35
CA GLN A 67 3.68 -13.06 15.87
C GLN A 67 2.89 -13.97 14.90
N VAL A 68 3.29 -15.24 14.82
CA VAL A 68 2.68 -16.24 13.91
C VAL A 68 1.15 -16.30 14.06
N GLY A 69 0.63 -16.20 15.28
CA GLY A 69 -0.83 -16.20 15.52
C GLY A 69 -1.56 -15.00 14.88
N TRP A 70 -0.94 -13.82 14.88
CA TRP A 70 -1.50 -12.64 14.21
C TRP A 70 -1.49 -12.78 12.70
N ILE A 71 -0.40 -13.35 12.15
CA ILE A 71 -0.28 -13.61 10.72
C ILE A 71 -1.34 -14.62 10.27
N ASP A 72 -1.51 -15.71 11.01
CA ASP A 72 -2.55 -16.73 10.73
C ASP A 72 -3.96 -16.11 10.82
N MET A 73 -4.23 -15.26 11.81
CA MET A 73 -5.51 -14.57 11.92
C MET A 73 -5.78 -13.68 10.69
N ILE A 74 -4.82 -12.85 10.29
CA ILE A 74 -4.95 -12.02 9.08
C ILE A 74 -5.17 -12.91 7.85
N ARG A 75 -4.41 -14.01 7.73
CA ARG A 75 -4.53 -14.94 6.61
C ARG A 75 -5.92 -15.53 6.49
N ARG A 76 -6.50 -15.97 7.60
CA ARG A 76 -7.87 -16.50 7.66
C ARG A 76 -8.92 -15.44 7.34
N CYS A 77 -8.75 -14.22 7.83
CA CYS A 77 -9.64 -13.10 7.53
C CYS A 77 -9.70 -12.80 6.03
N ILE A 78 -8.55 -12.76 5.36
CA ILE A 78 -8.49 -12.41 3.93
C ILE A 78 -8.78 -13.60 3.01
N SER A 79 -8.44 -14.83 3.40
CA SER A 79 -8.60 -16.02 2.54
C SER A 79 -10.02 -16.55 2.48
N ASN A 80 -10.86 -16.25 3.47
CA ASN A 80 -12.25 -16.70 3.52
C ASN A 80 -13.22 -15.76 2.78
N SER A 81 -12.74 -15.03 1.76
CA SER A 81 -13.57 -14.17 0.93
C SER A 81 -14.09 -14.92 -0.30
N TRP A 82 -15.40 -15.06 -0.37
CA TRP A 82 -16.13 -15.61 -1.51
C TRP A 82 -16.79 -14.50 -2.32
N PHE A 83 -16.82 -14.69 -3.63
CA PHE A 83 -17.40 -13.76 -4.59
C PHE A 83 -18.41 -14.52 -5.45
N SER A 84 -19.47 -13.83 -5.86
CA SER A 84 -20.42 -14.30 -6.86
C SER A 84 -20.59 -13.24 -7.95
N VAL A 85 -21.03 -13.67 -9.13
CA VAL A 85 -21.30 -12.74 -10.23
C VAL A 85 -22.80 -12.52 -10.32
N ILE A 86 -23.25 -11.27 -10.32
CA ILE A 86 -24.66 -10.96 -10.55
C ILE A 86 -24.91 -10.89 -12.06
N ILE A 87 -25.78 -11.76 -12.57
CA ILE A 87 -26.21 -11.79 -13.97
C ILE A 87 -27.73 -11.59 -13.99
N ASN A 88 -28.21 -10.54 -14.66
CA ASN A 88 -29.62 -10.18 -14.72
C ASN A 88 -30.31 -10.03 -13.34
N GLY A 89 -29.56 -9.55 -12.34
CA GLY A 89 -30.07 -9.36 -10.98
C GLY A 89 -30.00 -10.61 -10.09
N GLU A 90 -29.61 -11.77 -10.63
CA GLU A 90 -29.46 -13.00 -9.86
C GLU A 90 -27.98 -13.34 -9.63
N SER A 91 -27.66 -13.80 -8.42
CA SER A 91 -26.31 -14.24 -8.06
C SER A 91 -26.01 -15.60 -8.68
N GLN A 92 -24.93 -15.68 -9.46
CA GLN A 92 -24.51 -16.88 -10.18
C GLN A 92 -23.12 -17.32 -9.72
N GLY A 93 -23.03 -18.58 -9.27
CA GLY A 93 -21.80 -19.23 -8.86
C GLY A 93 -21.11 -18.62 -7.63
N TYR A 94 -20.08 -19.32 -7.14
CA TYR A 94 -19.20 -18.83 -6.09
C TYR A 94 -17.76 -19.17 -6.44
N PHE A 95 -16.85 -18.21 -6.24
CA PHE A 95 -15.42 -18.41 -6.40
C PHE A 95 -14.66 -17.69 -5.29
N HIS A 96 -13.50 -18.23 -4.95
CA HIS A 96 -12.58 -17.61 -4.01
C HIS A 96 -11.75 -16.53 -4.69
N SER A 97 -11.37 -15.49 -3.94
CA SER A 97 -10.22 -14.69 -4.36
C SER A 97 -8.91 -15.39 -4.01
N GLY A 98 -7.89 -15.20 -4.84
CA GLY A 98 -6.51 -15.61 -4.56
C GLY A 98 -5.59 -14.46 -4.12
N LYS A 99 -6.12 -13.23 -4.03
CA LYS A 99 -5.39 -12.02 -3.68
C LYS A 99 -6.33 -10.91 -3.22
N GLY A 100 -5.75 -9.82 -2.76
CA GLY A 100 -6.46 -8.63 -2.34
C GLY A 100 -7.06 -8.74 -0.95
N VAL A 101 -7.58 -7.63 -0.47
CA VAL A 101 -8.25 -7.48 0.81
C VAL A 101 -9.64 -6.89 0.57
N ARG A 102 -10.60 -7.25 1.43
CA ARG A 102 -11.99 -6.88 1.21
C ARG A 102 -12.21 -5.40 1.53
N GLN A 103 -12.72 -4.65 0.56
CA GLN A 103 -13.13 -3.26 0.79
C GLN A 103 -14.33 -3.23 1.76
N GLY A 104 -14.25 -2.40 2.80
CA GLY A 104 -15.24 -2.36 3.87
C GLY A 104 -14.94 -3.26 5.08
N ASP A 105 -13.88 -4.07 5.04
CA ASP A 105 -13.33 -4.68 6.25
C ASP A 105 -12.47 -3.64 7.00
N SER A 106 -12.71 -3.53 8.31
CA SER A 106 -12.00 -2.62 9.22
C SER A 106 -10.48 -2.78 9.20
N ILE A 107 -9.96 -3.97 8.90
CA ILE A 107 -8.50 -4.24 8.90
C ILE A 107 -7.82 -3.90 7.56
N SER A 108 -8.59 -3.89 6.46
CA SER A 108 -8.06 -3.70 5.11
C SER A 108 -7.29 -2.38 4.91
N PRO A 109 -7.77 -1.22 5.40
CA PRO A 109 -7.02 0.03 5.31
C PRO A 109 -5.67 -0.03 6.02
N SER A 110 -5.63 -0.58 7.24
CA SER A 110 -4.40 -0.69 8.02
C SER A 110 -3.39 -1.63 7.37
N LEU A 111 -3.83 -2.78 6.86
CA LEU A 111 -2.96 -3.70 6.12
C LEU A 111 -2.38 -3.06 4.87
N PHE A 112 -3.18 -2.27 4.16
CA PHE A 112 -2.71 -1.56 2.97
C PHE A 112 -1.64 -0.51 3.30
N ILE A 113 -1.83 0.28 4.36
CA ILE A 113 -0.85 1.30 4.80
C ILE A 113 0.48 0.64 5.18
N ILE A 114 0.43 -0.44 5.96
CA ILE A 114 1.64 -1.17 6.38
C ILE A 114 2.35 -1.83 5.19
N ALA A 115 1.57 -2.35 4.22
CA ALA A 115 2.08 -2.91 2.97
C ALA A 115 2.82 -1.84 2.14
N GLU A 116 2.20 -0.66 2.00
CA GLU A 116 2.79 0.49 1.30
C GLU A 116 4.08 0.96 1.99
N GLU A 117 4.08 1.03 3.32
CA GLU A 117 5.26 1.40 4.11
C GLU A 117 6.44 0.44 3.88
N TYR A 118 6.17 -0.87 3.89
CA TYR A 118 7.19 -1.87 3.57
C TYR A 118 7.76 -1.67 2.16
N PHE A 119 6.87 -1.44 1.19
CA PHE A 119 7.25 -1.23 -0.20
C PHE A 119 8.13 0.02 -0.36
N ILE A 120 7.74 1.15 0.23
CA ILE A 120 8.52 2.40 0.19
C ILE A 120 9.88 2.24 0.89
N ARG A 121 9.96 1.53 2.02
CA ARG A 121 11.24 1.21 2.66
C ARG A 121 12.15 0.38 1.77
N GLY A 122 11.60 -0.60 1.07
CA GLY A 122 12.32 -1.41 0.09
C GLY A 122 12.87 -0.57 -1.06
N LEU A 123 12.05 0.34 -1.61
CA LEU A 123 12.51 1.27 -2.65
C LEU A 123 13.63 2.17 -2.14
N LYS A 124 13.45 2.83 -0.98
CA LYS A 124 14.50 3.67 -0.36
C LYS A 124 15.80 2.90 -0.16
N HIS A 125 15.72 1.64 0.27
CA HIS A 125 16.89 0.79 0.45
C HIS A 125 17.64 0.53 -0.86
N VAL A 126 16.92 0.21 -1.94
CA VAL A 126 17.52 0.00 -3.27
C VAL A 126 18.15 1.29 -3.79
N PHE A 127 17.44 2.42 -3.70
CA PHE A 127 17.98 3.72 -4.13
C PHE A 127 19.26 4.10 -3.38
N ASN A 128 19.32 3.87 -2.08
CA ASN A 128 20.51 4.20 -1.27
C ASN A 128 21.70 3.27 -1.54
N GLN A 129 21.48 2.08 -2.10
CA GLN A 129 22.54 1.11 -2.43
C GLN A 129 23.12 1.28 -3.83
N THR A 130 22.42 1.98 -4.72
CA THR A 130 22.90 2.36 -6.05
C THR A 130 23.15 3.86 -6.08
N PRO A 131 24.29 4.36 -5.53
CA PRO A 131 24.66 5.75 -5.72
C PRO A 131 24.94 5.98 -7.21
N SER A 132 24.20 6.92 -7.80
CA SER A 132 24.48 7.51 -9.11
C SER A 132 25.81 8.25 -9.10
#